data_AF-A0A2H6IWU2-F1
#
_entry.id   AF-A0A2H6IWU2-F1
#
_cell.length_a   1.000
_cell.length_b   1.000
_cell.length_c   1.000
_cell.angle_alpha   90.00
_cell.angle_beta   90.00
_cell.angle_gamma   90.00
#
_symmetry.space_group_name_H-M   'P 1'
#
loop_
_entity.id
_entity.type
_entity.pdbx_description
1 polymer ?
#
loop_
_entity_poly.entity_id
_entity_poly.type
_entity_poly.pdbx_seq_one_letter_code
_entity_poly.pdbx_strand_id
1 'polypeptide(L)'
;MRHAHQVVACFLAVVLLCLSAPPSAARNEPFEAAEKVPSSIHSVMSGGFWTAGQDEGFFRVAVVAGGVEHVSHRLYIQWLRNDAKTQSYELVRTVNVKELNLGQGYVLDVKTSFGEFNSFKIDVTANSRGGKTERFAVTVKGDGKYVIGGRE
;
A
#
# COMPACT_ATOMS: atom_id res chain seq x y z
N MET A 1 -19.96 -32.83 62.69
CA MET A 1 -20.66 -32.30 61.48
C MET A 1 -20.42 -30.80 61.41
N ARG A 2 -20.23 -30.23 60.20
CA ARG A 2 -19.95 -28.80 59.89
C ARG A 2 -18.49 -28.44 59.53
N HIS A 3 -17.91 -29.04 58.48
CA HIS A 3 -16.74 -28.43 57.80
C HIS A 3 -16.66 -28.73 56.28
N ALA A 4 -17.77 -29.09 55.63
CA ALA A 4 -17.74 -29.60 54.24
C ALA A 4 -18.35 -28.66 53.17
N HIS A 5 -18.69 -27.41 53.50
CA HIS A 5 -19.41 -26.53 52.55
C HIS A 5 -18.65 -25.29 52.06
N GLN A 6 -17.39 -25.08 52.47
CA GLN A 6 -16.74 -23.78 52.27
C GLN A 6 -15.64 -23.74 51.19
N VAL A 7 -15.22 -24.90 50.65
CA VAL A 7 -14.12 -24.95 49.66
C VAL A 7 -14.63 -24.94 48.21
N VAL A 8 -15.89 -25.31 47.97
CA VAL A 8 -16.45 -25.44 46.59
C VAL A 8 -16.82 -24.09 45.98
N ALA A 9 -17.07 -23.06 46.78
CA ALA A 9 -17.55 -21.76 46.29
C ALA A 9 -16.44 -20.87 45.68
N CYS A 10 -15.16 -21.16 45.91
CA CYS A 10 -14.06 -20.27 45.49
C CYS A 10 -13.57 -20.55 44.05
N PHE A 11 -13.80 -21.77 43.53
CA PHE A 11 -13.36 -22.13 42.18
C PHE A 11 -14.32 -21.70 41.06
N LEU A 12 -15.59 -21.43 41.38
CA LEU A 12 -16.60 -21.08 40.37
C LEU A 12 -16.59 -19.58 39.99
N ALA A 13 -15.99 -18.72 40.83
CA ALA A 13 -15.97 -17.28 40.60
C ALA A 13 -14.89 -16.82 39.61
N VAL A 14 -13.84 -17.63 39.36
CA VAL A 14 -12.73 -17.25 38.47
C VAL A 14 -13.04 -17.54 37.00
N VAL A 15 -13.87 -18.55 36.70
CA VAL A 15 -14.23 -18.91 35.31
C VAL A 15 -15.21 -17.90 34.70
N LEU A 16 -16.04 -17.24 35.51
CA LEU A 16 -17.04 -16.27 35.04
C LEU A 16 -16.46 -14.88 34.71
N LEU A 17 -15.25 -14.55 35.16
CA LEU A 17 -14.59 -13.26 34.90
C LEU A 17 -13.80 -13.21 33.58
N CYS A 18 -13.61 -14.34 32.90
CA CYS A 18 -12.90 -14.37 31.61
C CYS A 18 -13.81 -14.16 30.38
N LEU A 19 -15.14 -14.09 30.56
CA LEU A 19 -16.09 -14.00 29.44
C LEU A 19 -16.58 -12.58 29.12
N SER A 20 -16.12 -11.56 29.84
CA SER A 20 -16.43 -10.15 29.55
C SER A 20 -15.28 -9.44 28.85
N ALA A 21 -14.55 -10.13 27.97
CA ALA A 21 -13.79 -9.41 26.96
C ALA A 21 -14.82 -8.66 26.11
N PRO A 22 -14.85 -7.31 26.11
CA PRO A 22 -15.73 -6.59 25.19
C PRO A 22 -15.43 -7.11 23.79
N PRO A 23 -16.46 -7.34 22.95
CA PRO A 23 -16.21 -7.67 21.55
C PRO A 23 -15.24 -6.62 21.05
N SER A 24 -14.03 -7.06 20.66
CA SER A 24 -13.06 -6.20 20.01
C SER A 24 -13.82 -5.61 18.84
N ALA A 25 -14.29 -4.37 18.99
CA ALA A 25 -15.02 -3.69 17.95
C ALA A 25 -14.13 -3.82 16.73
N ALA A 26 -14.61 -4.55 15.71
CA ALA A 26 -13.97 -4.56 14.41
C ALA A 26 -13.98 -3.10 13.99
N ARG A 27 -12.88 -2.42 14.26
CA ARG A 27 -12.77 -0.98 14.10
C ARG A 27 -12.95 -0.77 12.60
N ASN A 28 -13.86 0.10 12.19
CA ASN A 28 -14.15 0.42 10.77
C ASN A 28 -12.95 1.12 10.08
N GLU A 29 -11.72 0.91 10.57
CA GLU A 29 -10.46 1.48 10.11
C GLU A 29 -10.28 1.41 8.59
N PRO A 30 -10.59 0.29 7.89
CA PRO A 30 -10.41 0.25 6.44
C PRO A 30 -11.33 1.22 5.69
N PHE A 31 -12.55 1.41 6.19
CA PHE A 31 -13.54 2.31 5.58
C PHE A 31 -13.18 3.76 5.83
N GLU A 32 -12.87 4.13 7.07
CA GLU A 32 -12.43 5.50 7.40
C GLU A 32 -11.14 5.90 6.66
N ALA A 33 -10.22 4.96 6.44
CA ALA A 33 -9.03 5.20 5.65
C ALA A 33 -9.38 5.46 4.17
N ALA A 34 -10.35 4.73 3.62
CA ALA A 34 -10.83 4.94 2.25
C ALA A 34 -11.51 6.31 2.07
N GLU A 35 -12.27 6.79 3.06
CA GLU A 35 -12.89 8.13 3.04
C GLU A 35 -11.86 9.27 3.03
N LYS A 36 -10.67 9.03 3.60
CA LYS A 36 -9.59 10.02 3.71
C LYS A 36 -8.65 10.02 2.50
N VAL A 37 -8.90 9.21 1.48
CA VAL A 37 -8.09 9.21 0.26
C VAL A 37 -8.26 10.57 -0.45
N PRO A 38 -7.18 11.35 -0.67
CA PRO A 38 -7.30 12.62 -1.36
C PRO A 38 -7.89 12.44 -2.75
N SER A 39 -8.80 13.33 -3.17
CA SER A 39 -9.46 13.27 -4.48
C SER A 39 -8.51 13.41 -5.67
N SER A 40 -7.29 13.91 -5.45
CA SER A 40 -6.22 13.93 -6.43
C SER A 40 -5.63 12.55 -6.71
N ILE A 41 -5.88 11.54 -5.87
CA ILE A 41 -5.42 10.17 -6.12
C ILE A 41 -6.32 9.56 -7.20
N HIS A 42 -5.75 9.33 -8.38
CA HIS A 42 -6.44 8.67 -9.48
C HIS A 42 -6.49 7.16 -9.27
N SER A 43 -5.36 6.55 -8.91
CA SER A 43 -5.27 5.11 -8.66
C SER A 43 -4.09 4.75 -7.77
N VAL A 44 -4.22 3.63 -7.07
CA VAL A 44 -3.17 3.02 -6.25
C VAL A 44 -3.12 1.53 -6.51
N MET A 45 -1.93 1.00 -6.73
CA MET A 45 -1.66 -0.43 -6.80
C MET A 45 -0.58 -0.78 -5.79
N SER A 46 -0.70 -1.92 -5.12
CA SER A 46 0.36 -2.42 -4.23
C SER A 46 0.70 -3.85 -4.62
N GLY A 47 1.98 -4.21 -4.52
CA GLY A 47 2.46 -5.53 -4.93
C GLY A 47 3.98 -5.60 -4.94
N GLY A 48 4.49 -6.79 -5.26
CA GLY A 48 5.92 -7.10 -5.17
C GLY A 48 6.45 -7.05 -3.74
N PHE A 49 7.56 -7.74 -3.48
CA PHE A 49 8.19 -7.76 -2.16
C PHE A 49 9.62 -7.27 -2.27
N TRP A 50 10.08 -6.53 -1.27
CA TRP A 50 11.45 -6.06 -1.18
C TRP A 50 12.09 -6.33 0.17
N THR A 51 13.42 -6.45 0.13
CA THR A 51 14.28 -6.56 1.30
C THR A 51 15.49 -5.64 1.15
N ALA A 52 15.89 -4.99 2.24
CA ALA A 52 17.08 -4.16 2.32
C ALA A 52 17.66 -4.21 3.74
N GLY A 53 18.69 -5.03 3.95
CA GLY A 53 19.25 -5.25 5.28
C GLY A 53 18.25 -5.98 6.19
N GLN A 54 17.82 -5.33 7.26
CA GLN A 54 16.81 -5.85 8.19
C GLN A 54 15.39 -5.37 7.87
N ASP A 55 15.24 -4.44 6.92
CA ASP A 55 13.94 -3.93 6.51
C ASP A 55 13.36 -4.79 5.37
N GLU A 56 12.06 -5.02 5.42
CA GLU A 56 11.31 -5.68 4.35
C GLU A 56 9.93 -5.03 4.16
N GLY A 57 9.32 -5.28 3.00
CA GLY A 57 7.95 -4.88 2.75
C GLY A 57 7.55 -4.94 1.29
N PHE A 58 6.64 -4.06 0.87
CA PHE A 58 6.02 -4.11 -0.46
C PHE A 58 6.18 -2.79 -1.20
N PHE A 59 6.02 -2.84 -2.52
CA PHE A 59 5.98 -1.65 -3.34
C PHE A 59 4.53 -1.17 -3.47
N ARG A 60 4.37 0.14 -3.65
CA ARG A 60 3.11 0.77 -4.02
C ARG A 60 3.34 1.73 -5.18
N VAL A 61 2.42 1.76 -6.12
CA VAL A 61 2.36 2.72 -7.21
C VAL A 61 1.16 3.61 -6.98
N ALA A 62 1.36 4.92 -7.05
CA ALA A 62 0.30 5.91 -6.94
C ALA A 62 0.31 6.81 -8.17
N VAL A 63 -0.85 6.92 -8.82
CA VAL A 63 -1.09 7.90 -9.88
C VAL A 63 -1.88 9.06 -9.27
N VAL A 64 -1.32 10.26 -9.38
CA VAL A 64 -1.91 11.49 -8.83
C VAL A 64 -2.30 12.39 -9.99
N ALA A 65 -3.58 12.74 -10.06
CA ALA A 65 -4.09 13.74 -10.98
C ALA A 65 -3.89 15.15 -10.41
N GLY A 66 -3.61 16.10 -11.30
CA GLY A 66 -3.55 17.52 -10.98
C GLY A 66 -3.89 18.38 -12.20
N GLY A 67 -4.12 19.67 -11.97
CA GLY A 67 -4.63 20.59 -12.99
C GLY A 67 -6.16 20.66 -13.01
N VAL A 68 -6.71 21.83 -13.32
CA VAL A 68 -8.15 22.08 -13.34
C VAL A 68 -8.67 22.02 -14.78
N GLU A 69 -8.18 22.90 -15.66
CA GLU A 69 -8.57 22.94 -17.09
C GLU A 69 -7.80 21.92 -17.94
N HIS A 70 -6.60 21.56 -17.51
CA HIS A 70 -5.74 20.58 -18.18
C HIS A 70 -5.28 19.55 -17.17
N VAL A 71 -6.06 18.47 -17.03
CA VAL A 71 -5.71 17.35 -16.15
C VAL A 71 -4.42 16.69 -16.63
N SER A 72 -3.50 16.46 -15.69
CA SER A 72 -2.26 15.74 -15.90
C SER A 72 -2.08 14.71 -14.79
N HIS A 73 -1.56 13.53 -15.14
CA HIS A 73 -1.26 12.48 -14.19
C HIS A 73 0.22 12.48 -13.86
N ARG A 74 0.55 12.17 -12.61
CA ARG A 74 1.91 11.94 -12.15
C ARG A 74 2.01 10.58 -11.50
N LEU A 75 3.02 9.80 -11.89
CA LEU A 75 3.26 8.49 -11.30
C LEU A 75 4.37 8.55 -10.24
N TYR A 76 4.09 7.94 -9.10
CA TYR A 76 5.01 7.77 -7.99
C TYR A 76 5.12 6.30 -7.62
N ILE A 77 6.33 5.89 -7.25
CA ILE A 77 6.62 4.59 -6.67
C ILE A 77 6.97 4.80 -5.21
N GLN A 78 6.43 3.94 -4.35
CA GLN A 78 6.58 3.99 -2.92
C GLN A 78 7.09 2.65 -2.40
N TRP A 79 7.99 2.73 -1.42
CA TRP A 79 8.47 1.58 -0.66
C TRP A 79 7.82 1.64 0.70
N LEU A 80 7.03 0.62 1.01
CA LEU A 80 6.36 0.47 2.29
C LEU A 80 7.08 -0.60 3.08
N ARG A 81 7.58 -0.25 4.28
CA ARG A 81 8.16 -1.22 5.21
C ARG A 81 7.07 -1.82 6.09
N ASN A 82 7.17 -3.10 6.37
CA ASN A 82 6.35 -3.77 7.37
C ASN A 82 6.90 -3.47 8.78
N ASP A 83 6.10 -2.86 9.64
CA ASP A 83 6.41 -2.74 11.07
C ASP A 83 5.73 -3.90 11.82
N ALA A 84 6.55 -4.89 12.20
CA ALA A 84 6.08 -6.08 12.90
C ALA A 84 5.51 -5.78 14.30
N LYS A 85 5.89 -4.67 14.94
CA LYS A 85 5.42 -4.30 16.28
C LYS A 85 4.02 -3.72 16.25
N THR A 86 3.76 -2.84 15.29
CA THR A 86 2.47 -2.16 15.13
C THR A 86 1.53 -2.89 14.17
N GLN A 87 2.04 -3.90 13.45
CA GLN A 87 1.33 -4.59 12.37
C GLN A 87 0.83 -3.62 11.29
N SER A 88 1.62 -2.58 11.00
CA SER A 88 1.27 -1.54 10.04
C SER A 88 2.35 -1.39 8.97
N TYR A 89 2.03 -0.64 7.91
CA TYR A 89 2.97 -0.32 6.85
C TYR A 89 3.43 1.14 6.95
N GLU A 90 4.74 1.36 6.96
CA GLU A 90 5.34 2.69 7.01
C GLU A 90 5.88 3.08 5.63
N LEU A 91 5.58 4.30 5.19
CA LEU A 91 6.14 4.85 3.96
C LEU A 91 7.61 5.24 4.17
N VAL A 92 8.53 4.44 3.62
CA VAL A 92 9.98 4.67 3.75
C VAL A 92 10.51 5.60 2.67
N ARG A 93 9.99 5.47 1.45
CA ARG A 93 10.49 6.21 0.29
C ARG A 93 9.38 6.46 -0.71
N THR A 94 9.41 7.64 -1.32
CA THR A 94 8.64 7.96 -2.53
C THR A 94 9.60 8.42 -3.62
N VAL A 95 9.47 7.86 -4.82
CA VAL A 95 10.22 8.25 -6.00
C VAL A 95 9.24 8.68 -7.09
N ASN A 96 9.51 9.84 -7.67
CA ASN A 96 8.82 10.35 -8.84
C ASN A 96 9.39 9.66 -10.10
N VAL A 97 8.53 9.06 -10.92
CA VAL A 97 8.93 8.50 -12.23
C VAL A 97 8.93 9.61 -13.26
N LYS A 98 10.12 10.20 -13.47
CA LYS A 98 10.26 11.45 -14.22
C LYS A 98 9.81 11.33 -15.67
N GLU A 99 10.07 10.19 -16.29
CA GLU A 99 9.80 9.90 -17.70
C GLU A 99 8.30 9.94 -18.03
N LEU A 100 7.46 9.58 -17.05
CA LEU A 100 6.00 9.63 -17.15
C LEU A 100 5.43 11.01 -16.76
N ASN A 101 6.26 11.86 -16.18
CA ASN A 101 5.85 13.14 -15.60
C ASN A 101 6.31 14.33 -16.47
N LEU A 102 6.72 14.07 -17.73
CA LEU A 102 7.11 15.10 -18.69
C LEU A 102 5.90 15.55 -19.54
N GLY A 103 5.34 16.72 -19.21
CA GLY A 103 4.28 17.37 -20.01
C GLY A 103 2.84 17.08 -19.55
N GLN A 104 1.88 17.75 -20.18
CA GLN A 104 0.45 17.47 -19.97
C GLN A 104 0.15 16.10 -20.58
N GLY A 105 -0.21 15.12 -19.75
CA GLY A 105 -0.54 13.78 -20.20
C GLY A 105 -1.34 13.03 -19.15
N TYR A 106 -2.15 12.09 -19.57
CA TYR A 106 -2.97 11.27 -18.67
C TYR A 106 -2.62 9.80 -18.85
N VAL A 107 -2.43 9.13 -17.72
CA VAL A 107 -2.24 7.68 -17.63
C VAL A 107 -3.57 7.01 -17.98
N LEU A 108 -3.54 6.15 -18.99
CA LEU A 108 -4.68 5.38 -19.49
C LEU A 108 -4.82 4.03 -18.77
N ASP A 109 -3.69 3.37 -18.56
CA ASP A 109 -3.64 2.04 -17.96
C ASP A 109 -2.31 1.87 -17.22
N VAL A 110 -2.38 1.16 -16.10
CA VAL A 110 -1.21 0.75 -15.32
C VAL A 110 -1.44 -0.70 -14.94
N LYS A 111 -0.60 -1.57 -15.50
CA LYS A 111 -0.57 -2.98 -15.14
C LYS A 111 0.63 -3.22 -14.25
N THR A 112 0.43 -4.08 -13.26
CA THR A 112 1.51 -4.46 -12.36
C THR A 112 1.71 -5.96 -12.39
N SER A 113 2.96 -6.38 -12.30
CA SER A 113 3.31 -7.80 -12.25
C SER A 113 4.53 -8.02 -11.35
N PHE A 114 4.67 -9.24 -10.85
CA PHE A 114 5.85 -9.62 -10.10
C PHE A 114 7.06 -9.71 -11.06
N GLY A 115 8.18 -9.11 -10.63
CA GLY A 115 9.45 -9.32 -11.30
C GLY A 115 10.20 -10.51 -10.71
N GLU A 116 11.53 -10.47 -10.85
CA GLU A 116 12.43 -11.31 -10.07
C GLU A 116 12.36 -10.96 -8.57
N PHE A 117 13.04 -11.74 -7.72
CA PHE A 117 13.20 -11.42 -6.31
C PHE A 117 13.61 -9.95 -6.11
N ASN A 118 13.02 -9.30 -5.11
CA ASN A 118 13.29 -7.91 -4.77
C ASN A 118 12.94 -6.90 -5.89
N SER A 119 11.96 -7.22 -6.73
CA SER A 119 11.55 -6.35 -7.84
C SER A 119 10.06 -6.39 -8.16
N PHE A 120 9.60 -5.31 -8.80
CA PHE A 120 8.21 -5.12 -9.19
C PHE A 120 8.16 -4.48 -10.57
N LYS A 121 7.29 -4.99 -11.44
CA LYS A 121 7.15 -4.49 -12.82
C LYS A 121 5.87 -3.71 -12.96
N ILE A 122 5.95 -2.58 -13.65
CA ILE A 122 4.84 -1.67 -13.89
C ILE A 122 4.84 -1.35 -15.38
N ASP A 123 3.82 -1.79 -16.09
CA ASP A 123 3.60 -1.42 -17.49
C ASP A 123 2.60 -0.27 -17.53
N VAL A 124 3.00 0.85 -18.11
CA VAL A 124 2.22 2.08 -18.14
C VAL A 124 1.89 2.41 -19.58
N THR A 125 0.60 2.64 -19.84
CA THR A 125 0.12 3.26 -21.07
C THR A 125 -0.34 4.67 -20.73
N ALA A 126 0.21 5.67 -21.41
CA ALA A 126 -0.14 7.07 -21.19
C ALA A 126 -0.33 7.80 -22.53
N ASN A 127 -1.11 8.88 -22.51
CA ASN A 127 -1.23 9.77 -23.66
C ASN A 127 -0.47 11.07 -23.40
N SER A 128 0.34 11.50 -24.36
CA SER A 128 1.09 12.75 -24.32
C SER A 128 0.28 13.92 -24.90
N ARG A 129 0.72 15.15 -24.61
CA ARG A 129 0.17 16.39 -25.19
C ARG A 129 0.37 16.35 -26.72
N GLY A 130 -0.68 16.01 -27.45
CA GLY A 130 -0.63 15.79 -28.90
C GLY A 130 -1.38 14.53 -29.35
N GLY A 131 -1.90 13.73 -28.41
CA GLY A 131 -2.71 12.55 -28.72
C GLY A 131 -1.88 11.31 -29.04
N LYS A 132 -0.55 11.37 -28.90
CA LYS A 132 0.32 10.22 -29.06
C LYS A 132 0.29 9.38 -27.78
N THR A 133 -0.20 8.16 -27.92
CA THR A 133 -0.08 7.10 -26.90
C THR A 133 1.36 6.62 -26.83
N GLU A 134 1.89 6.53 -25.63
CA GLU A 134 3.21 6.00 -25.33
C GLU A 134 3.10 4.87 -24.31
N ARG A 135 3.97 3.87 -24.44
CA ARG A 135 4.08 2.76 -23.50
C ARG A 135 5.46 2.72 -22.88
N PHE A 136 5.49 2.38 -21.59
CA PHE A 136 6.73 2.29 -20.81
C PHE A 136 6.64 1.10 -19.86
N ALA A 137 7.73 0.33 -19.76
CA ALA A 137 7.91 -0.64 -18.69
C ALA A 137 8.83 -0.04 -17.63
N VAL A 138 8.40 -0.08 -16.37
CA VAL A 138 9.18 0.33 -15.22
C VAL A 138 9.49 -0.90 -14.38
N THR A 139 10.78 -1.16 -14.16
CA THR A 139 11.23 -2.17 -13.20
C THR A 139 11.72 -1.49 -11.95
N VAL A 140 11.00 -1.69 -10.85
CA VAL A 140 11.33 -1.20 -9.51
C VAL A 140 12.23 -2.22 -8.81
N LYS A 141 13.22 -1.74 -8.04
CA LYS A 141 14.13 -2.56 -7.24
C LYS A 141 14.06 -2.18 -5.77
N GLY A 142 14.36 -3.13 -4.89
CA GLY A 142 14.30 -2.91 -3.42
C GLY A 142 15.27 -1.86 -2.88
N ASP A 143 16.32 -1.51 -3.62
CA ASP A 143 17.31 -0.50 -3.23
C ASP A 143 16.84 0.96 -3.41
N GLY A 144 15.55 1.17 -3.68
CA GLY A 144 14.98 2.50 -3.89
C GLY A 144 15.15 3.05 -5.30
N LYS A 145 15.58 2.21 -6.25
CA LYS A 145 15.77 2.60 -7.65
C LYS A 145 14.71 2.00 -8.57
N TYR A 146 14.60 2.57 -9.75
CA TYR A 146 13.84 2.00 -10.86
C TYR A 146 14.62 2.12 -12.16
N VAL A 147 14.25 1.30 -13.15
CA VAL A 147 14.79 1.33 -14.51
C VAL A 147 13.62 1.39 -15.48
N ILE A 148 13.74 2.22 -16.53
CA ILE A 148 12.79 2.26 -17.64
C ILE A 148 13.29 1.33 -18.75
N GLY A 149 12.41 0.45 -19.23
CA GLY A 149 12.59 -0.35 -20.43
C GLY A 149 11.51 -0.05 -21.45
N GLY A 150 11.83 -0.24 -22.75
CA GLY A 150 10.90 -0.21 -23.88
C GLY A 150 10.01 1.04 -23.94
N ARG A 151 10.42 2.04 -24.74
CA ARG A 151 9.56 3.17 -25.09
C ARG A 151 9.07 2.99 -26.52
N GLU A 152 7.78 2.76 -26.68
CA GLU A 152 7.09 2.64 -27.97
C GLU A 152 6.01 3.73 -28.09
#